data_AF-A0A956H675-F1
#
_entry.id   AF-A0A956H675-F1
#
_cell.length_a   1.000
_cell.length_b   1.000
_cell.length_c   1.000
_cell.angle_alpha   90.00
_cell.angle_beta   90.00
_cell.angle_gamma   90.00
#
_symmetry.space_group_name_H-M   'P 1'
#
loop_
_entity.id
_entity.type
_entity.pdbx_description
1 polymer ?
#
loop_
_entity_poly.entity_id
_entity_poly.type
_entity_poly.pdbx_seq_one_letter_code
_entity_poly.pdbx_strand_id
1 'polypeptide(L)'
;MSAIEGVPVLTLPNWGDNLLLLAEIETALAVLGVDEPVLLRASESEKLERVLAHGTDRAGYPGDRRWRWDPAVAHEDVILATTIAENRDVELGGDPRASSSLRKLPGIPEAMILVYAAAGLECLRPREYRFSDPAAKVQALRAVLVLRKEALPEGWFSAAEGLGYRALAEAALTEVDARGAMVEVGCWLGRSTCYVATLCRLRGARLICVDHWAGSSDSHDRAYREMLDARDIEGEFRRTLTSLAGEGVLELRRQRSLEAAAAMPAESVDLVFLDGSHDREAVAADIEAWRPKLRRGGVLAGHDFSPDYPGVIAAVEAAAANWRVPVECGPGRLWRLRA
;
A
#
# COMPACT_ATOMS: atom_id res chain seq x y z
N MET A 1 -6.30 16.41 -4.07
CA MET A 1 -7.70 16.08 -3.76
C MET A 1 -8.56 17.08 -4.50
N SER A 2 -9.42 16.63 -5.42
CA SER A 2 -10.51 17.44 -5.94
C SER A 2 -11.80 16.96 -5.26
N ALA A 3 -12.59 17.89 -4.75
CA ALA A 3 -13.93 17.61 -4.26
C ALA A 3 -14.90 18.26 -5.25
N ILE A 4 -15.82 17.48 -5.78
CA ILE A 4 -17.02 18.00 -6.43
C ILE A 4 -18.14 17.57 -5.47
N GLU A 5 -18.86 18.56 -4.92
CA GLU A 5 -19.96 18.36 -3.95
C GLU A 5 -19.57 17.77 -2.58
N GLY A 6 -18.31 17.94 -2.13
CA GLY A 6 -17.89 17.54 -0.78
C GLY A 6 -17.57 16.05 -0.60
N VAL A 7 -17.76 15.23 -1.64
CA VAL A 7 -17.28 13.83 -1.67
C VAL A 7 -15.79 13.81 -2.05
N PRO A 8 -14.91 13.23 -1.22
CA PRO A 8 -13.50 13.09 -1.55
C PRO A 8 -13.26 12.21 -2.78
N VAL A 9 -12.49 12.71 -3.74
CA VAL A 9 -11.96 11.91 -4.87
C VAL A 9 -10.45 11.73 -4.70
N LEU A 10 -10.01 10.48 -4.65
CA LEU A 10 -8.62 10.07 -4.46
C LEU A 10 -8.16 9.17 -5.61
N THR A 11 -6.90 9.30 -5.99
CA THR A 11 -6.26 8.38 -6.93
C THR A 11 -5.38 7.38 -6.17
N LEU A 12 -5.61 6.09 -6.41
CA LEU A 12 -4.82 4.99 -5.85
C LEU A 12 -4.20 4.15 -6.99
N PRO A 13 -2.97 3.63 -6.82
CA PRO A 13 -2.43 2.66 -7.76
C PRO A 13 -3.18 1.33 -7.63
N ASN A 14 -3.34 0.64 -8.75
CA ASN A 14 -3.81 -0.74 -8.80
C ASN A 14 -2.73 -1.60 -9.49
N TRP A 15 -2.00 -2.33 -8.68
CA TRP A 15 -0.86 -3.16 -9.06
C TRP A 15 -1.24 -4.52 -9.66
N GLY A 16 -2.54 -4.80 -9.79
CA GLY A 16 -3.04 -6.16 -10.04
C GLY A 16 -3.03 -7.06 -8.81
N ASP A 17 -2.68 -6.53 -7.64
CA ASP A 17 -2.77 -7.21 -6.34
C ASP A 17 -3.95 -6.62 -5.55
N ASN A 18 -5.02 -7.42 -5.42
CA ASN A 18 -6.24 -6.99 -4.74
C ASN A 18 -6.07 -6.83 -3.22
N LEU A 19 -5.16 -7.57 -2.59
CA LEU A 19 -4.90 -7.43 -1.15
C LEU A 19 -4.14 -6.14 -0.86
N LEU A 20 -3.16 -5.80 -1.70
CA LEU A 20 -2.48 -4.52 -1.60
C LEU A 20 -3.45 -3.36 -1.85
N LEU A 21 -4.27 -3.45 -2.91
CA LEU A 21 -5.29 -2.43 -3.17
C LEU A 21 -6.27 -2.29 -1.99
N LEU A 22 -6.69 -3.40 -1.37
CA LEU A 22 -7.57 -3.34 -0.20
C LEU A 22 -6.90 -2.62 0.98
N ALA A 23 -5.63 -2.86 1.22
CA ALA A 23 -4.86 -2.14 2.24
C ALA A 23 -4.73 -0.65 1.92
N GLU A 24 -4.57 -0.27 0.64
CA GLU A 24 -4.58 1.15 0.22
C GLU A 24 -5.94 1.82 0.48
N ILE A 25 -7.03 1.11 0.21
CA ILE A 25 -8.39 1.58 0.48
C ILE A 25 -8.57 1.82 1.97
N GLU A 26 -8.19 0.87 2.82
CA GLU A 26 -8.31 0.99 4.28
C GLU A 26 -7.51 2.18 4.82
N THR A 27 -6.25 2.35 4.39
CA THR A 27 -5.45 3.51 4.75
C THR A 27 -6.13 4.82 4.29
N ALA A 28 -6.65 4.86 3.06
CA ALA A 28 -7.34 6.03 2.53
C ALA A 28 -8.59 6.40 3.35
N LEU A 29 -9.40 5.40 3.72
CA LEU A 29 -10.59 5.60 4.55
C LEU A 29 -10.24 6.08 5.96
N ALA A 30 -9.21 5.51 6.57
CA ALA A 30 -8.73 5.96 7.88
C ALA A 30 -8.26 7.42 7.85
N VAL A 31 -7.56 7.85 6.79
CA VAL A 31 -7.12 9.24 6.61
C VAL A 31 -8.29 10.19 6.35
N LEU A 32 -9.33 9.72 5.66
CA LEU A 32 -10.57 10.48 5.47
C LEU A 32 -11.46 10.52 6.73
N GLY A 33 -11.11 9.80 7.79
CA GLY A 33 -11.91 9.71 9.02
C GLY A 33 -13.19 8.88 8.86
N VAL A 34 -13.20 7.93 7.91
CA VAL A 34 -14.31 6.99 7.70
C VAL A 34 -14.06 5.76 8.58
N ASP A 35 -14.73 5.72 9.74
CA ASP A 35 -14.61 4.67 10.75
C ASP A 35 -15.84 3.74 10.79
N GLU A 36 -16.93 4.12 10.12
CA GLU A 36 -18.10 3.27 10.00
C GLU A 36 -17.93 2.10 9.00
N PRO A 37 -18.77 1.06 9.09
CA PRO A 37 -18.78 0.00 8.07
C PRO A 37 -19.14 0.54 6.69
N VAL A 38 -18.40 0.09 5.67
CA VAL A 38 -18.59 0.52 4.27
C VAL A 38 -18.81 -0.64 3.31
N LEU A 39 -19.42 -0.31 2.16
CA LEU A 39 -19.59 -1.17 1.00
C LEU A 39 -18.79 -0.64 -0.18
N LEU A 40 -17.99 -1.51 -0.80
CA LEU A 40 -17.17 -1.21 -1.96
C LEU A 40 -17.87 -1.65 -3.24
N ARG A 41 -17.95 -0.76 -4.23
CA ARG A 41 -18.51 -1.05 -5.56
C ARG A 41 -17.51 -0.65 -6.64
N ALA A 42 -17.06 -1.62 -7.43
CA ALA A 42 -16.31 -1.33 -8.65
C ALA A 42 -17.21 -0.69 -9.71
N SER A 43 -16.69 0.32 -10.39
CA SER A 43 -17.34 1.05 -11.48
C SER A 43 -16.29 1.59 -12.47
N GLU A 44 -16.75 2.25 -13.52
CA GLU A 44 -15.93 2.84 -14.59
C GLU A 44 -15.73 4.33 -14.37
N SER A 45 -14.50 4.84 -14.51
CA SER A 45 -14.15 6.26 -14.30
C SER A 45 -15.02 7.24 -15.10
N GLU A 46 -15.43 6.88 -16.32
CA GLU A 46 -16.29 7.71 -17.17
C GLU A 46 -17.66 8.02 -16.53
N LYS A 47 -18.08 7.25 -15.52
CA LYS A 47 -19.34 7.45 -14.78
C LYS A 47 -19.16 8.40 -13.60
N LEU A 48 -17.97 8.95 -13.38
CA LEU A 48 -17.64 9.80 -12.23
C LEU A 48 -18.60 10.97 -12.08
N GLU A 49 -18.81 11.77 -13.13
CA GLU A 49 -19.70 12.94 -13.07
C GLU A 49 -21.12 12.55 -12.67
N ARG A 50 -21.63 11.43 -13.23
CA ARG A 50 -22.95 10.88 -12.91
C ARG A 50 -23.03 10.40 -11.47
N VAL A 51 -22.00 9.71 -10.98
CA VAL A 51 -21.94 9.24 -9.60
C VAL A 51 -21.93 10.42 -8.63
N LEU A 52 -21.18 11.48 -8.94
CA LEU A 52 -21.13 12.66 -8.09
C LEU A 52 -22.49 13.36 -8.07
N ALA A 53 -23.14 13.52 -9.23
CA ALA A 53 -24.44 14.18 -9.32
C ALA A 53 -25.62 13.39 -8.70
N HIS A 54 -25.54 12.06 -8.65
CA HIS A 54 -26.69 11.21 -8.30
C HIS A 54 -26.40 10.16 -7.21
N GLY A 55 -25.17 10.05 -6.74
CA GLY A 55 -24.73 9.05 -5.77
C GLY A 55 -24.70 7.61 -6.31
N THR A 56 -24.87 7.41 -7.62
CA THR A 56 -24.87 6.08 -8.24
C THR A 56 -24.57 6.16 -9.74
N ASP A 57 -23.90 5.15 -10.26
CA ASP A 57 -23.59 5.01 -11.69
C ASP A 57 -24.77 4.47 -12.49
N ARG A 58 -25.89 4.16 -11.83
CA ARG A 58 -27.12 3.62 -12.43
C ARG A 58 -28.20 4.68 -12.71
N ALA A 59 -28.00 5.93 -12.28
CA ALA A 59 -28.94 7.01 -12.52
C ALA A 59 -29.02 7.36 -14.01
N GLY A 60 -30.18 7.76 -14.53
CA GLY A 60 -30.33 8.22 -15.91
C GLY A 60 -30.33 7.13 -17.00
N TYR A 61 -30.48 5.85 -16.64
CA TYR A 61 -30.90 4.83 -17.60
C TYR A 61 -32.38 5.05 -17.96
N PRO A 62 -32.76 5.15 -19.25
CA PRO A 62 -34.14 5.44 -19.64
C PRO A 62 -35.15 4.39 -19.16
N GLY A 63 -36.31 4.85 -18.69
CA GLY A 63 -37.49 4.04 -18.41
C GLY A 63 -37.65 3.60 -16.95
N ASP A 64 -38.87 3.21 -16.58
CA ASP A 64 -39.28 2.56 -15.33
C ASP A 64 -38.59 1.19 -15.12
N ARG A 65 -37.27 1.10 -15.33
CA ARG A 65 -36.55 -0.15 -15.17
C ARG A 65 -36.63 -0.51 -13.69
N ARG A 66 -37.41 -1.56 -13.41
CA ARG A 66 -37.54 -2.09 -12.07
C ARG A 66 -36.48 -3.13 -11.81
N TRP A 67 -36.18 -3.33 -10.54
CA TRP A 67 -35.31 -4.41 -10.11
C TRP A 67 -35.93 -5.75 -10.49
N ARG A 68 -35.12 -6.66 -11.04
CA ARG A 68 -35.62 -7.94 -11.59
C ARG A 68 -36.35 -8.78 -10.54
N TRP A 69 -35.86 -8.75 -9.31
CA TRP A 69 -36.37 -9.58 -8.22
C TRP A 69 -37.51 -8.92 -7.44
N ASP A 70 -37.62 -7.59 -7.51
CA ASP A 70 -38.69 -6.83 -6.87
C ASP A 70 -39.10 -5.65 -7.76
N PRO A 71 -40.22 -5.77 -8.48
CA PRO A 71 -40.73 -4.70 -9.34
C PRO A 71 -41.09 -3.40 -8.61
N ALA A 72 -41.21 -3.40 -7.28
CA ALA A 72 -41.47 -2.20 -6.50
C ALA A 72 -40.22 -1.32 -6.32
N VAL A 73 -39.02 -1.87 -6.53
CA VAL A 73 -37.75 -1.15 -6.36
C VAL A 73 -37.26 -0.62 -7.71
N ALA A 74 -36.92 0.67 -7.76
CA ALA A 74 -36.29 1.23 -8.95
C ALA A 74 -34.88 0.67 -9.14
N HIS A 75 -34.51 0.35 -10.38
CA HIS A 75 -33.20 -0.24 -10.67
C HIS A 75 -32.02 0.65 -10.27
N GLU A 76 -32.19 1.97 -10.30
CA GLU A 76 -31.18 2.94 -9.88
C GLU A 76 -31.00 3.04 -8.37
N ASP A 77 -31.92 2.47 -7.58
CA ASP A 77 -31.81 2.39 -6.13
C ASP A 77 -31.04 1.16 -5.66
N VAL A 78 -30.71 0.23 -6.57
CA VAL A 78 -30.04 -1.03 -6.24
C VAL A 78 -28.59 -1.01 -6.70
N ILE A 79 -27.67 -1.34 -5.79
CA ILE A 79 -26.26 -1.53 -6.10
C ILE A 79 -25.81 -2.97 -5.83
N LEU A 80 -24.78 -3.37 -6.58
CA LEU A 80 -24.00 -4.57 -6.28
C LEU A 80 -22.70 -4.11 -5.63
N ALA A 81 -22.45 -4.56 -4.40
CA ALA A 81 -21.31 -4.14 -3.59
C ALA A 81 -20.86 -5.25 -2.65
N THR A 82 -19.64 -5.12 -2.13
CA THR A 82 -19.06 -6.06 -1.15
C THR A 82 -18.42 -5.31 0.00
N THR A 83 -18.52 -5.85 1.20
CA THR A 83 -17.81 -5.32 2.38
C THR A 83 -16.30 -5.51 2.25
N ILE A 84 -15.51 -4.79 3.05
CA ILE A 84 -14.05 -5.01 3.15
C ILE A 84 -13.74 -6.47 3.51
N ALA A 85 -14.44 -7.03 4.50
CA ALA A 85 -14.26 -8.42 4.93
C ALA A 85 -14.54 -9.42 3.80
N GLU A 86 -15.65 -9.27 3.07
CA GLU A 86 -15.96 -10.14 1.93
C GLU A 86 -14.90 -10.07 0.82
N ASN A 87 -14.37 -8.88 0.52
CA ASN A 87 -13.28 -8.76 -0.45
C ASN A 87 -12.03 -9.49 0.07
N ARG A 88 -11.65 -9.29 1.34
CA ARG A 88 -10.48 -9.95 1.95
C ARG A 88 -10.61 -11.47 1.95
N ASP A 89 -11.73 -12.01 2.39
CA ASP A 89 -11.97 -13.46 2.46
C ASP A 89 -11.86 -14.13 1.09
N VAL A 90 -12.39 -13.45 0.06
CA VAL A 90 -12.33 -13.93 -1.32
C VAL A 90 -10.89 -14.00 -1.82
N GLU A 91 -10.04 -13.04 -1.47
CA GLU A 91 -8.64 -13.00 -1.92
C GLU A 91 -7.71 -13.93 -1.10
N LEU A 92 -8.01 -14.20 0.18
CA LEU A 92 -7.21 -15.08 1.05
C LEU A 92 -7.50 -16.59 0.89
N GLY A 93 -8.12 -17.00 -0.22
CA GLY A 93 -8.40 -18.41 -0.50
C GLY A 93 -9.85 -18.83 -0.23
N GLY A 94 -10.78 -17.89 -0.11
CA GLY A 94 -12.21 -18.15 -0.28
C GLY A 94 -12.54 -18.70 -1.67
N ASP A 95 -13.83 -18.98 -1.94
CA ASP A 95 -14.25 -19.59 -3.22
C ASP A 95 -13.67 -18.81 -4.43
N PRO A 96 -12.83 -19.43 -5.28
CA PRO A 96 -12.27 -18.80 -6.46
C PRO A 96 -13.33 -18.32 -7.46
N ARG A 97 -14.56 -18.84 -7.36
CA ARG A 97 -15.71 -18.43 -8.17
C ARG A 97 -16.55 -17.34 -7.52
N ALA A 98 -16.28 -16.97 -6.26
CA ALA A 98 -16.98 -15.88 -5.61
C ALA A 98 -16.69 -14.56 -6.33
N SER A 99 -17.76 -13.86 -6.70
CA SER A 99 -17.68 -12.52 -7.29
C SER A 99 -17.48 -11.47 -6.20
N SER A 100 -16.44 -10.64 -6.31
CA SER A 100 -16.24 -9.48 -5.45
C SER A 100 -16.16 -8.20 -6.29
N SER A 101 -16.26 -7.03 -5.66
CA SER A 101 -16.01 -5.77 -6.37
C SER A 101 -14.59 -5.72 -6.92
N LEU A 102 -13.58 -6.17 -6.16
CA LEU A 102 -12.19 -6.12 -6.61
C LEU A 102 -11.90 -7.07 -7.79
N ARG A 103 -12.50 -8.26 -7.84
CA ARG A 103 -12.34 -9.20 -8.97
C ARG A 103 -12.92 -8.72 -10.29
N LYS A 104 -13.72 -7.65 -10.30
CA LYS A 104 -14.25 -7.05 -11.54
C LYS A 104 -13.25 -6.09 -12.19
N LEU A 105 -12.32 -5.54 -11.41
CA LEU A 105 -11.39 -4.50 -11.85
C LEU A 105 -10.53 -4.87 -13.08
N PRO A 106 -10.07 -6.12 -13.27
CA PRO A 106 -9.33 -6.51 -14.48
C PRO A 106 -10.13 -6.25 -15.76
N GLY A 107 -11.45 -6.44 -15.72
CA GLY A 107 -12.35 -6.23 -16.86
C GLY A 107 -12.78 -4.79 -17.10
N ILE A 108 -12.38 -3.85 -16.23
CA ILE A 108 -12.73 -2.43 -16.33
C ILE A 108 -11.46 -1.65 -16.71
N PRO A 109 -11.31 -1.14 -17.95
CA PRO A 109 -10.08 -0.48 -18.40
C PRO A 109 -9.64 0.67 -17.48
N GLU A 110 -10.56 1.61 -17.24
CA GLU A 110 -10.39 2.70 -16.29
C GLU A 110 -11.36 2.51 -15.13
N ALA A 111 -10.84 2.01 -14.01
CA ALA A 111 -11.67 1.58 -12.90
C ALA A 111 -11.71 2.62 -11.78
N MET A 112 -12.82 2.65 -11.06
CA MET A 112 -12.93 3.32 -9.77
C MET A 112 -13.65 2.44 -8.77
N ILE A 113 -13.43 2.71 -7.48
CA ILE A 113 -14.19 2.12 -6.37
C ILE A 113 -15.02 3.22 -5.73
N LEU A 114 -16.33 2.99 -5.70
CA LEU A 114 -17.28 3.78 -4.96
C LEU A 114 -17.38 3.21 -3.55
N VAL A 115 -17.23 4.08 -2.55
CA VAL A 115 -17.29 3.70 -1.14
C VAL A 115 -18.54 4.29 -0.52
N TYR A 116 -19.48 3.43 -0.15
CA TYR A 116 -20.73 3.82 0.49
C TYR A 116 -20.74 3.46 1.97
N ALA A 117 -21.29 4.33 2.82
CA ALA A 117 -21.58 3.99 4.20
C ALA A 117 -22.67 2.93 4.26
N ALA A 118 -22.41 1.80 4.92
CA ALA A 118 -23.33 0.67 4.96
C ALA A 118 -24.67 1.03 5.64
N ALA A 119 -24.68 1.98 6.59
CA ALA A 119 -25.88 2.44 7.27
C ALA A 119 -26.92 3.11 6.35
N GLY A 120 -26.51 3.59 5.17
CA GLY A 120 -27.41 4.14 4.15
C GLY A 120 -28.01 3.09 3.22
N LEU A 121 -27.73 1.79 3.45
CA LEU A 121 -28.12 0.71 2.56
C LEU A 121 -28.79 -0.44 3.31
N GLU A 122 -29.79 -1.03 2.66
CA GLU A 122 -30.47 -2.23 3.11
C GLU A 122 -30.09 -3.42 2.23
N CYS A 123 -29.67 -4.52 2.87
CA CYS A 123 -29.34 -5.75 2.17
C CYS A 123 -30.61 -6.44 1.69
N LEU A 124 -30.77 -6.55 0.36
CA LEU A 124 -31.87 -7.31 -0.24
C LEU A 124 -31.51 -8.79 -0.32
N ARG A 125 -30.29 -9.07 -0.79
CA ARG A 125 -29.72 -10.39 -1.03
C ARG A 125 -28.20 -10.31 -0.85
N PRO A 126 -27.48 -11.45 -0.73
CA PRO A 126 -26.03 -11.41 -0.66
C PRO A 126 -25.42 -10.55 -1.76
N ARG A 127 -24.73 -9.47 -1.37
CA ARG A 127 -24.05 -8.49 -2.25
C ARG A 127 -24.97 -7.60 -3.09
N GLU A 128 -26.28 -7.66 -2.88
CA GLU A 128 -27.28 -6.81 -3.53
C GLU A 128 -27.95 -5.93 -2.47
N TYR A 129 -27.79 -4.62 -2.61
CA TYR A 129 -28.26 -3.65 -1.63
C TYR A 129 -29.14 -2.61 -2.30
N ARG A 130 -30.17 -2.13 -1.60
CA ARG A 130 -30.86 -0.89 -1.98
C ARG A 130 -30.45 0.27 -1.09
N PHE A 131 -30.51 1.49 -1.61
CA PHE A 131 -30.43 2.68 -0.77
C PHE A 131 -31.67 2.73 0.14
N SER A 132 -31.46 2.98 1.43
CA SER A 132 -32.55 3.10 2.41
C SER A 132 -33.39 4.36 2.17
N ASP A 133 -32.76 5.43 1.67
CA ASP A 133 -33.42 6.65 1.20
C ASP A 133 -32.94 6.97 -0.23
N PRO A 134 -33.79 6.76 -1.27
CA PRO A 134 -33.47 7.10 -2.65
C PRO A 134 -33.10 8.56 -2.90
N ALA A 135 -33.50 9.49 -2.02
CA ALA A 135 -33.14 10.90 -2.14
C ALA A 135 -31.76 11.23 -1.54
N ALA A 136 -31.18 10.32 -0.74
CA ALA A 136 -29.94 10.55 0.02
C ALA A 136 -28.73 9.75 -0.51
N LYS A 137 -28.74 9.34 -1.79
CA LYS A 137 -27.69 8.49 -2.40
C LYS A 137 -26.31 9.15 -2.36
N VAL A 138 -26.23 10.44 -2.67
CA VAL A 138 -24.97 11.21 -2.64
C VAL A 138 -24.43 11.26 -1.21
N GLN A 139 -25.30 11.46 -0.23
CA GLN A 139 -24.95 11.52 1.20
C GLN A 139 -24.48 10.16 1.73
N ALA A 140 -24.83 9.05 1.08
CA ALA A 140 -24.28 7.74 1.42
C ALA A 140 -22.85 7.53 0.89
N LEU A 141 -22.40 8.30 -0.10
CA LEU A 141 -21.08 8.19 -0.70
C LEU A 141 -20.02 8.84 0.21
N ARG A 142 -19.02 8.07 0.63
CA ARG A 142 -17.92 8.51 1.51
C ARG A 142 -16.66 8.87 0.76
N ALA A 143 -16.41 8.18 -0.35
CA ALA A 143 -15.27 8.44 -1.21
C ALA A 143 -15.48 7.86 -2.59
N VAL A 144 -14.78 8.45 -3.56
CA VAL A 144 -14.55 7.85 -4.87
C VAL A 144 -13.04 7.63 -5.06
N LEU A 145 -12.65 6.39 -5.27
CA LEU A 145 -11.25 5.98 -5.41
C LEU A 145 -10.99 5.64 -6.87
N VAL A 146 -10.44 6.58 -7.63
CA VAL A 146 -10.04 6.37 -9.03
C VAL A 146 -8.77 5.55 -9.06
N LEU A 147 -8.75 4.47 -9.84
CA LEU A 147 -7.65 3.53 -9.88
C LEU A 147 -6.77 3.77 -11.10
N ARG A 148 -5.48 3.93 -10.85
CA ARG A 148 -4.45 3.96 -11.90
C ARG A 148 -3.82 2.58 -12.00
N LYS A 149 -4.06 1.87 -13.10
CA LYS A 149 -3.46 0.55 -13.33
C LYS A 149 -1.96 0.70 -13.55
N GLU A 150 -1.19 -0.03 -12.77
CA GLU A 150 0.27 -0.03 -12.79
C GLU A 150 0.79 -1.46 -12.64
N ALA A 151 2.05 -1.69 -12.97
CA ALA A 151 2.72 -2.98 -12.76
C ALA A 151 3.85 -2.82 -11.75
N LEU A 152 3.92 -3.72 -10.77
CA LEU A 152 5.07 -3.73 -9.85
C LEU A 152 6.36 -3.96 -10.64
N PRO A 153 7.43 -3.20 -10.36
CA PRO A 153 8.70 -3.44 -10.99
C PRO A 153 9.26 -4.83 -10.60
N GLU A 154 10.20 -5.31 -11.40
CA GLU A 154 10.95 -6.54 -11.12
C GLU A 154 11.74 -6.40 -9.80
N GLY A 155 11.90 -7.53 -9.10
CA GLY A 155 12.64 -7.58 -7.85
C GLY A 155 12.35 -8.85 -7.04
N TRP A 156 13.12 -9.06 -5.98
CA TRP A 156 13.10 -10.28 -5.16
C TRP A 156 12.18 -10.17 -3.93
N PHE A 157 11.00 -9.57 -4.12
CA PHE A 157 10.02 -9.36 -3.05
C PHE A 157 8.68 -10.03 -3.39
N SER A 158 8.26 -11.02 -2.63
CA SER A 158 6.96 -11.67 -2.83
C SER A 158 5.80 -10.75 -2.41
N ALA A 159 4.57 -11.06 -2.85
CA ALA A 159 3.39 -10.31 -2.42
C ALA A 159 3.16 -10.39 -0.90
N ALA A 160 3.42 -11.55 -0.29
CA ALA A 160 3.29 -11.74 1.16
C ALA A 160 4.31 -10.90 1.95
N GLU A 161 5.56 -10.82 1.47
CA GLU A 161 6.58 -9.93 2.03
C GLU A 161 6.20 -8.46 1.83
N GLY A 162 5.73 -8.11 0.63
CA GLY A 162 5.16 -6.79 0.31
C GLY A 162 4.14 -6.29 1.33
N LEU A 163 3.11 -7.11 1.56
CA LEU A 163 2.06 -6.82 2.52
C LEU A 163 2.57 -6.81 3.97
N GLY A 164 3.53 -7.69 4.31
CA GLY A 164 4.17 -7.70 5.63
C GLY A 164 4.97 -6.41 5.90
N TYR A 165 5.75 -5.96 4.93
CA TYR A 165 6.49 -4.71 5.02
C TYR A 165 5.56 -3.49 5.12
N ARG A 166 4.50 -3.46 4.30
CA ARG A 166 3.47 -2.42 4.40
C ARG A 166 2.84 -2.38 5.78
N ALA A 167 2.40 -3.51 6.31
CA ALA A 167 1.75 -3.58 7.62
C ALA A 167 2.69 -3.11 8.73
N LEU A 168 3.99 -3.42 8.61
CA LEU A 168 5.02 -2.94 9.52
C LEU A 168 5.17 -1.41 9.47
N ALA A 169 5.24 -0.84 8.26
CA ALA A 169 5.32 0.60 8.05
C ALA A 169 4.08 1.32 8.58
N GLU A 170 2.88 0.79 8.33
CA GLU A 170 1.64 1.38 8.83
C GLU A 170 1.58 1.39 10.36
N ALA A 171 1.99 0.29 10.99
CA ALA A 171 2.07 0.24 12.45
C ALA A 171 3.05 1.28 13.00
N ALA A 172 4.25 1.38 12.43
CA ALA A 172 5.28 2.32 12.90
C ALA A 172 4.87 3.79 12.73
N LEU A 173 4.20 4.12 11.62
CA LEU A 173 3.77 5.48 11.27
C LEU A 173 2.48 5.93 11.97
N THR A 174 1.77 5.03 12.65
CA THR A 174 0.52 5.34 13.37
C THR A 174 0.65 5.30 14.90
N GLU A 175 1.86 5.05 15.44
CA GLU A 175 2.10 5.19 16.88
C GLU A 175 1.99 6.67 17.32
N VAL A 176 1.60 6.88 18.59
CA VAL A 176 1.26 8.21 19.15
C VAL A 176 2.41 9.22 19.05
N ASP A 177 3.65 8.75 19.13
CA ASP A 177 4.86 9.56 19.10
C ASP A 177 5.61 9.48 17.74
N ALA A 178 4.94 9.00 16.70
CA ALA A 178 5.52 8.89 15.36
C ALA A 178 6.06 10.23 14.84
N ARG A 179 7.19 10.17 14.14
CA ARG A 179 7.87 11.30 13.48
C ARG A 179 7.33 11.57 12.08
N GLY A 180 6.59 10.62 11.52
CA GLY A 180 6.11 10.67 10.14
C GLY A 180 7.26 10.49 9.15
N ALA A 181 8.21 9.60 9.42
CA ALA A 181 9.34 9.37 8.53
C ALA A 181 9.80 7.91 8.55
N MET A 182 10.06 7.35 7.37
CA MET A 182 10.69 6.03 7.24
C MET A 182 11.84 6.06 6.23
N VAL A 183 12.77 5.12 6.40
CA VAL A 183 13.92 4.93 5.52
C VAL A 183 13.88 3.54 4.94
N GLU A 184 14.16 3.43 3.65
CA GLU A 184 14.49 2.16 3.00
C GLU A 184 15.91 2.26 2.43
N VAL A 185 16.75 1.27 2.75
CA VAL A 185 18.14 1.17 2.32
C VAL A 185 18.27 -0.02 1.39
N GLY A 186 18.78 0.20 0.17
CA GLY A 186 18.75 -0.81 -0.89
C GLY A 186 17.36 -0.82 -1.53
N CYS A 187 17.20 0.01 -2.56
CA CYS A 187 15.90 0.24 -3.19
C CYS A 187 15.81 -0.41 -4.57
N TRP A 188 16.94 -0.57 -5.27
CA TRP A 188 17.02 -1.14 -6.61
C TRP A 188 16.00 -0.49 -7.57
N LEU A 189 15.09 -1.28 -8.17
CA LEU A 189 13.98 -0.85 -9.02
C LEU A 189 12.73 -0.39 -8.24
N GLY A 190 12.70 -0.57 -6.91
CA GLY A 190 11.69 0.00 -6.02
C GLY A 190 10.48 -0.89 -5.77
N ARG A 191 10.63 -2.21 -5.96
CA ARG A 191 9.53 -3.18 -5.80
C ARG A 191 8.96 -3.18 -4.39
N SER A 192 9.81 -3.29 -3.37
CA SER A 192 9.44 -3.18 -1.95
C SER A 192 8.90 -1.78 -1.64
N THR A 193 9.57 -0.73 -2.15
CA THR A 193 9.18 0.68 -1.99
C THR A 193 7.73 0.95 -2.43
N CYS A 194 7.27 0.31 -3.52
CA CYS A 194 5.92 0.47 -4.04
C CYS A 194 4.82 0.06 -3.03
N TYR A 195 5.10 -0.87 -2.10
CA TYR A 195 4.15 -1.30 -1.07
C TYR A 195 3.92 -0.25 0.03
N VAL A 196 4.85 0.69 0.20
CA VAL A 196 4.82 1.72 1.26
C VAL A 196 4.68 3.14 0.73
N ALA A 197 4.93 3.38 -0.56
CA ALA A 197 4.90 4.72 -1.15
C ALA A 197 3.54 5.42 -1.03
N THR A 198 2.44 4.72 -1.37
CA THR A 198 1.10 5.31 -1.26
C THR A 198 0.67 5.47 0.20
N LEU A 199 1.04 4.53 1.08
CA LEU A 199 0.84 4.67 2.53
C LEU A 199 1.47 5.96 3.04
N CYS A 200 2.75 6.20 2.70
CA CYS A 200 3.47 7.41 3.07
C CYS A 200 2.77 8.67 2.52
N ARG A 201 2.36 8.64 1.25
CA ARG A 201 1.62 9.74 0.63
C ARG A 201 0.31 10.05 1.35
N LEU A 202 -0.50 9.03 1.64
CA LEU A 202 -1.80 9.20 2.29
C LEU A 202 -1.64 9.72 3.72
N ARG A 203 -0.61 9.28 4.45
CA ARG A 203 -0.32 9.72 5.82
C ARG A 203 0.48 11.02 5.90
N GLY A 204 0.98 11.55 4.78
CA GLY A 204 1.90 12.69 4.76
C GLY A 204 3.27 12.38 5.39
N ALA A 205 3.68 11.11 5.41
CA ALA A 205 4.96 10.68 5.96
C ALA A 205 6.08 10.81 4.92
N ARG A 206 7.29 11.13 5.38
CA ARG A 206 8.49 11.17 4.53
C ARG A 206 8.97 9.76 4.25
N LEU A 207 9.12 9.42 2.97
CA LEU A 207 9.74 8.19 2.50
C LEU A 207 11.15 8.50 1.98
N ILE A 208 12.16 8.08 2.73
CA ILE A 208 13.57 8.35 2.42
C ILE A 208 14.18 7.09 1.81
N CYS A 209 14.49 7.12 0.53
CA CYS A 209 15.09 5.99 -0.19
C CYS A 209 16.59 6.22 -0.34
N VAL A 210 17.39 5.29 0.19
CA VAL A 210 18.85 5.34 0.21
C VAL A 210 19.39 4.20 -0.65
N ASP A 211 20.04 4.55 -1.75
CA ASP A 211 20.71 3.60 -2.62
C ASP A 211 21.81 4.35 -3.38
N HIS A 212 22.91 3.70 -3.74
CA HIS A 212 23.94 4.31 -4.57
C HIS A 212 23.77 3.99 -6.06
N TRP A 213 22.88 3.06 -6.41
CA TRP A 213 22.57 2.55 -7.75
C TRP A 213 23.84 2.17 -8.54
N ALA A 214 24.79 1.54 -7.86
CA ALA A 214 26.05 1.09 -8.47
C ALA A 214 26.28 -0.43 -8.33
N GLY A 215 25.21 -1.18 -8.03
CA GLY A 215 25.24 -2.65 -7.88
C GLY A 215 25.44 -3.06 -6.42
N SER A 216 25.88 -4.30 -6.21
CA SER A 216 26.29 -4.79 -4.89
C SER A 216 27.80 -4.99 -4.85
N SER A 217 28.38 -5.10 -3.65
CA SER A 217 29.76 -5.54 -3.44
C SER A 217 29.88 -6.99 -2.96
N ASP A 218 28.76 -7.67 -2.78
CA ASP A 218 28.70 -9.06 -2.31
C ASP A 218 28.77 -10.08 -3.47
N SER A 219 28.39 -11.34 -3.19
CA SER A 219 28.36 -12.43 -4.16
C SER A 219 27.50 -12.16 -5.40
N HIS A 220 26.62 -11.16 -5.39
CA HIS A 220 25.76 -10.78 -6.51
C HIS A 220 26.33 -9.66 -7.39
N ASP A 221 27.48 -9.08 -7.07
CA ASP A 221 28.11 -7.95 -7.79
C ASP A 221 28.09 -8.14 -9.31
N ARG A 222 28.53 -9.32 -9.80
CA ARG A 222 28.57 -9.61 -11.23
C ARG A 222 27.19 -9.53 -11.88
N ALA A 223 26.19 -10.17 -11.29
CA ALA A 223 24.83 -10.22 -11.85
C ALA A 223 24.21 -8.82 -11.89
N TYR A 224 24.41 -8.01 -10.84
CA TYR A 224 23.90 -6.64 -10.81
C TYR A 224 24.62 -5.72 -11.81
N ARG A 225 25.94 -5.89 -12.02
CA ARG A 225 26.67 -5.14 -13.05
C ARG A 225 26.14 -5.44 -14.45
N GLU A 226 25.91 -6.72 -14.77
CA GLU A 226 25.33 -7.13 -16.05
C GLU A 226 23.94 -6.48 -16.27
N MET A 227 23.13 -6.31 -15.22
CA MET A 227 21.84 -5.60 -15.31
C MET A 227 22.00 -4.08 -15.48
N LEU A 228 22.94 -3.46 -14.77
CA LEU A 228 23.22 -2.02 -14.86
C LEU A 228 23.74 -1.60 -16.23
N ASP A 229 24.53 -2.47 -16.89
CA ASP A 229 24.99 -2.24 -18.25
C ASP A 229 23.85 -2.25 -19.28
N ALA A 230 22.75 -2.96 -18.97
CA ALA A 230 21.61 -3.13 -19.85
C ALA A 230 20.45 -2.16 -19.57
N ARG A 231 20.41 -1.53 -18.39
CA ARG A 231 19.19 -0.88 -17.89
C ARG A 231 19.46 0.32 -16.98
N ASP A 232 18.66 1.38 -17.15
CA ASP A 232 18.68 2.58 -16.29
C ASP A 232 17.87 2.33 -15.01
N ILE A 233 18.46 1.60 -14.06
CA ILE A 233 17.80 1.19 -12.81
C ILE A 233 17.34 2.40 -11.99
N GLU A 234 18.21 3.40 -11.80
CA GLU A 234 17.90 4.61 -11.02
C GLU A 234 16.78 5.43 -11.67
N GLY A 235 16.81 5.61 -12.99
CA GLY A 235 15.77 6.34 -13.69
C GLY A 235 14.43 5.59 -13.71
N GLU A 236 14.44 4.26 -13.81
CA GLU A 236 13.21 3.45 -13.69
C GLU A 236 12.60 3.55 -12.29
N PHE A 237 13.43 3.43 -11.25
CA PHE A 237 13.02 3.66 -9.87
C PHE A 237 12.36 5.04 -9.71
N ARG A 238 13.02 6.11 -10.19
CA ARG A 238 12.49 7.48 -10.10
C ARG A 238 11.16 7.65 -10.82
N ARG A 239 11.02 7.12 -12.04
CA ARG A 239 9.79 7.23 -12.82
C ARG A 239 8.62 6.56 -12.11
N THR A 240 8.85 5.36 -11.56
CA THR A 240 7.84 4.63 -10.80
C THR A 240 7.44 5.40 -9.54
N LEU A 241 8.40 5.73 -8.67
CA LEU A 241 8.08 6.25 -7.33
C LEU A 241 7.59 7.70 -7.32
N THR A 242 8.06 8.56 -8.23
CA THR A 242 7.58 9.94 -8.33
C THR A 242 6.07 9.98 -8.62
N SER A 243 5.60 9.05 -9.46
CA SER A 243 4.18 8.95 -9.80
C SER A 243 3.29 8.48 -8.64
N LEU A 244 3.87 7.78 -7.65
CA LEU A 244 3.15 7.13 -6.54
C LEU A 244 3.16 7.94 -5.26
N ALA A 245 4.33 8.42 -4.86
CA ALA A 245 4.53 9.14 -3.60
C ALA A 245 4.03 10.59 -3.69
N GLY A 246 4.02 11.18 -4.90
CA GLY A 246 3.71 12.59 -5.09
C GLY A 246 4.85 13.51 -4.63
N GLU A 247 4.74 14.79 -4.99
CA GLU A 247 5.75 15.79 -4.63
C GLU A 247 5.82 16.00 -3.11
N GLY A 248 7.04 16.06 -2.55
CA GLY A 248 7.29 16.37 -1.13
C GLY A 248 7.25 15.18 -0.16
N VAL A 249 6.82 13.99 -0.61
CA VAL A 249 6.79 12.75 0.20
C VAL A 249 8.09 11.95 0.03
N LEU A 250 8.60 11.87 -1.20
CA LEU A 250 9.78 11.07 -1.55
C LEU A 250 11.07 11.88 -1.43
N GLU A 251 12.02 11.39 -0.64
CA GLU A 251 13.38 11.91 -0.54
C GLU A 251 14.37 10.88 -1.06
N LEU A 252 15.09 11.19 -2.13
CA LEU A 252 16.07 10.29 -2.73
C LEU A 252 17.48 10.66 -2.32
N ARG A 253 18.20 9.71 -1.72
CA ARG A 253 19.60 9.86 -1.33
C ARG A 253 20.47 8.91 -2.14
N ARG A 254 21.09 9.43 -3.20
CA ARG A 254 22.08 8.69 -4.00
C ARG A 254 23.41 8.57 -3.27
N GLN A 255 23.47 7.72 -2.25
CA GLN A 255 24.58 7.64 -1.30
C GLN A 255 24.73 6.21 -0.76
N ARG A 256 25.88 5.90 -0.18
CA ARG A 256 26.04 4.66 0.59
C ARG A 256 25.25 4.76 1.90
N SER A 257 24.80 3.61 2.39
CA SER A 257 23.99 3.51 3.62
C SER A 257 24.61 4.27 4.81
N LEU A 258 25.87 3.99 5.14
CA LEU A 258 26.55 4.61 6.29
C LEU A 258 26.70 6.14 6.17
N GLU A 259 26.87 6.65 4.95
CA GLU A 259 26.95 8.11 4.69
C GLU A 259 25.58 8.76 4.94
N ALA A 260 24.52 8.14 4.43
CA ALA A 260 23.15 8.61 4.62
C ALA A 260 22.73 8.55 6.10
N ALA A 261 23.12 7.49 6.82
CA ALA A 261 22.88 7.35 8.26
C ALA A 261 23.62 8.44 9.05
N ALA A 262 24.88 8.73 8.72
CA ALA A 262 25.67 9.78 9.37
C ALA A 262 25.02 11.16 9.24
N ALA A 263 24.41 11.46 8.09
CA ALA A 263 23.69 12.70 7.84
C ALA A 263 22.26 12.73 8.42
N MET A 264 21.74 11.60 8.90
CA MET A 264 20.40 11.53 9.51
C MET A 264 20.44 11.99 10.97
N PRO A 265 19.50 12.85 11.43
CA PRO A 265 19.38 13.17 12.84
C PRO A 265 19.06 11.95 13.71
N ALA A 266 19.42 12.02 15.00
CA ALA A 266 19.04 10.98 15.96
C ALA A 266 17.53 11.03 16.25
N GLU A 267 16.93 9.87 16.55
CA GLU A 267 15.51 9.75 16.93
C GLU A 267 14.50 10.43 15.99
N SER A 268 14.82 10.49 14.69
CA SER A 268 14.06 11.23 13.68
C SER A 268 13.24 10.35 12.72
N VAL A 269 13.36 9.02 12.82
CA VAL A 269 12.64 8.09 11.93
C VAL A 269 11.88 7.03 12.72
N ASP A 270 10.74 6.61 12.20
CA ASP A 270 9.83 5.62 12.80
C ASP A 270 10.19 4.18 12.42
N LEU A 271 10.67 4.02 11.19
CA LEU A 271 11.04 2.74 10.60
C LEU A 271 12.28 2.92 9.73
N VAL A 272 13.22 1.99 9.85
CA VAL A 272 14.31 1.78 8.89
C VAL A 272 14.19 0.36 8.36
N PHE A 273 14.15 0.20 7.05
CA PHE A 273 14.13 -1.07 6.35
C PHE A 273 15.46 -1.29 5.61
N LEU A 274 16.17 -2.37 5.93
CA LEU A 274 17.48 -2.72 5.37
C LEU A 274 17.37 -3.87 4.37
N ASP A 275 17.77 -3.62 3.13
CA ASP A 275 17.73 -4.58 2.01
C ASP A 275 18.88 -4.30 1.01
N GLY A 276 20.08 -4.01 1.53
CA GLY A 276 21.23 -3.56 0.75
C GLY A 276 22.25 -4.66 0.43
N SER A 277 22.98 -5.11 1.46
CA SER A 277 24.03 -6.13 1.34
C SER A 277 23.65 -7.38 2.11
N HIS A 278 24.18 -8.53 1.68
CA HIS A 278 24.00 -9.82 2.35
C HIS A 278 25.23 -10.25 3.16
N ASP A 279 26.30 -9.44 3.14
CA ASP A 279 27.52 -9.70 3.89
C ASP A 279 27.34 -9.32 5.36
N ARG A 280 27.73 -10.23 6.27
CA ARG A 280 27.55 -10.07 7.71
C ARG A 280 28.05 -8.73 8.23
N GLU A 281 29.27 -8.36 7.86
CA GLU A 281 29.93 -7.15 8.35
C GLU A 281 29.23 -5.87 7.85
N ALA A 282 28.73 -5.89 6.61
CA ALA A 282 27.99 -4.76 6.04
C ALA A 282 26.62 -4.60 6.73
N VAL A 283 25.88 -5.70 6.90
CA VAL A 283 24.58 -5.68 7.60
C VAL A 283 24.75 -5.23 9.05
N ALA A 284 25.77 -5.72 9.75
CA ALA A 284 26.06 -5.31 11.13
C ALA A 284 26.36 -3.80 11.21
N ALA A 285 27.16 -3.27 10.28
CA ALA A 285 27.47 -1.85 10.22
C ALA A 285 26.22 -0.99 9.95
N ASP A 286 25.33 -1.45 9.06
CA ASP A 286 24.06 -0.78 8.80
C ASP A 286 23.16 -0.76 10.04
N ILE A 287 23.01 -1.90 10.72
CA ILE A 287 22.22 -1.99 11.95
C ILE A 287 22.75 -1.01 13.01
N GLU A 288 24.07 -0.97 13.23
CA GLU A 288 24.69 -0.06 14.19
C GLU A 288 24.52 1.42 13.82
N ALA A 289 24.64 1.76 12.53
CA ALA A 289 24.55 3.14 12.05
C ALA A 289 23.12 3.69 12.07
N TRP A 290 22.13 2.85 11.74
CA TRP A 290 20.73 3.26 11.65
C TRP A 290 19.97 3.20 12.98
N ARG A 291 20.38 2.34 13.91
CA ARG A 291 19.76 2.25 15.25
C ARG A 291 19.56 3.61 15.93
N PRO A 292 20.57 4.47 16.12
CA PRO A 292 20.38 5.74 16.83
C PRO A 292 19.47 6.74 16.10
N LYS A 293 19.10 6.46 14.83
CA LYS A 293 18.23 7.31 14.03
C LYS A 293 16.77 7.01 14.30
N LEU A 294 16.46 5.80 14.73
CA LEU A 294 15.12 5.40 15.15
C LEU A 294 14.72 6.17 16.41
N ARG A 295 13.47 6.66 16.43
CA ARG A 295 12.88 7.11 17.68
C ARG A 295 12.79 5.95 18.67
N ARG A 296 12.64 6.26 19.96
CA ARG A 296 12.34 5.26 20.98
C ARG A 296 11.08 4.49 20.60
N GLY A 297 11.12 3.16 20.64
CA GLY A 297 10.00 2.32 20.21
C GLY A 297 9.86 2.18 18.69
N GLY A 298 10.67 2.89 17.91
CA GLY A 298 10.78 2.73 16.46
C GLY A 298 11.27 1.33 16.07
N VAL A 299 11.16 1.04 14.78
CA VAL A 299 11.41 -0.31 14.26
C VAL A 299 12.61 -0.31 13.33
N LEU A 300 13.59 -1.17 13.59
CA LEU A 300 14.54 -1.59 12.57
C LEU A 300 14.03 -2.88 11.95
N ALA A 301 14.00 -2.97 10.62
CA ALA A 301 13.55 -4.14 9.90
C ALA A 301 14.40 -4.37 8.66
N GLY A 302 14.20 -5.50 8.02
CA GLY A 302 14.85 -5.78 6.75
C GLY A 302 14.38 -7.07 6.11
N HIS A 303 15.08 -7.46 5.07
CA HIS A 303 14.80 -8.67 4.28
C HIS A 303 15.90 -9.72 4.44
N ASP A 304 15.76 -10.83 3.70
CA ASP A 304 16.75 -11.91 3.58
C ASP A 304 17.22 -12.57 4.89
N PHE A 305 16.36 -12.61 5.91
CA PHE A 305 16.57 -13.48 7.08
C PHE A 305 16.23 -14.94 6.72
N SER A 306 17.12 -15.59 5.97
CA SER A 306 16.98 -17.00 5.57
C SER A 306 18.32 -17.73 5.57
N PRO A 307 18.32 -19.09 5.59
CA PRO A 307 19.54 -19.88 5.48
C PRO A 307 20.36 -19.62 4.21
N ASP A 308 19.77 -19.01 3.18
CA ASP A 308 20.47 -18.62 1.95
C ASP A 308 21.43 -17.44 2.20
N TYR A 309 21.17 -16.64 3.24
CA TYR A 309 21.96 -15.46 3.62
C TYR A 309 22.39 -15.55 5.10
N PRO A 310 23.29 -16.48 5.45
CA PRO A 310 23.72 -16.67 6.83
C PRO A 310 24.40 -15.43 7.43
N GLY A 311 24.94 -14.54 6.60
CA GLY A 311 25.50 -13.27 7.05
C GLY A 311 24.46 -12.32 7.64
N VAL A 312 23.27 -12.25 7.02
CA VAL A 312 22.13 -11.46 7.51
C VAL A 312 21.67 -12.01 8.86
N ILE A 313 21.44 -13.33 8.96
CA ILE A 313 21.02 -13.99 10.22
C ILE A 313 22.02 -13.67 11.33
N ALA A 314 23.31 -13.90 11.09
CA ALA A 314 24.35 -13.71 12.10
C ALA A 314 24.43 -12.25 12.59
N ALA A 315 24.26 -11.27 11.69
CA ALA A 315 24.26 -9.85 12.05
C ALA A 315 23.02 -9.47 12.87
N VAL A 316 21.83 -9.90 12.44
CA VAL A 316 20.56 -9.60 13.10
C VAL A 316 20.48 -10.25 14.49
N GLU A 317 20.87 -11.51 14.64
CA GLU A 317 20.89 -12.21 15.93
C GLU A 317 21.87 -11.57 16.92
N ALA A 318 23.07 -11.19 16.44
CA ALA A 318 24.05 -10.49 17.27
C ALA A 318 23.52 -9.12 17.75
N ALA A 319 22.86 -8.37 16.86
CA ALA A 319 22.24 -7.11 17.21
C ALA A 319 21.10 -7.29 18.23
N ALA A 320 20.20 -8.24 18.00
CA ALA A 320 19.10 -8.57 18.90
C ALA A 320 19.61 -8.92 20.32
N ALA A 321 20.65 -9.76 20.41
CA ALA A 321 21.29 -10.10 21.67
C ALA A 321 21.91 -8.89 22.38
N ASN A 322 22.60 -8.01 21.63
CA ASN A 322 23.16 -6.78 22.16
C ASN A 322 22.08 -5.80 22.65
N TRP A 323 20.96 -5.72 21.94
CA TRP A 323 19.84 -4.83 22.26
C TRP A 323 18.91 -5.41 23.33
N ARG A 324 19.05 -6.71 23.63
CA ARG A 324 18.19 -7.47 24.55
C ARG A 324 16.72 -7.46 24.12
N VAL A 325 16.49 -7.60 22.81
CA VAL A 325 15.16 -7.71 22.20
C VAL A 325 15.08 -8.99 21.38
N PRO A 326 13.89 -9.59 21.22
CA PRO A 326 13.74 -10.73 20.33
C PRO A 326 13.89 -10.31 18.85
N VAL A 327 14.38 -11.23 18.02
CA VAL A 327 14.17 -11.16 16.57
C VAL A 327 12.73 -11.58 16.29
N GLU A 328 11.97 -10.73 15.61
CA GLU A 328 10.63 -11.06 15.17
C GLU A 328 10.61 -11.29 13.66
N CYS A 329 10.25 -12.48 13.22
CA CYS A 329 10.16 -12.82 11.80
C CYS A 329 8.76 -12.48 11.25
N GLY A 330 8.73 -11.89 10.06
CA GLY A 330 7.51 -11.65 9.28
C GLY A 330 7.27 -12.72 8.21
N PRO A 331 6.30 -12.51 7.31
CA PRO A 331 6.13 -13.35 6.12
C PRO A 331 7.42 -13.42 5.29
N GLY A 332 7.68 -14.59 4.69
CA GLY A 332 8.86 -14.81 3.85
C GLY A 332 10.14 -14.66 4.65
N ARG A 333 11.01 -13.72 4.24
CA ARG A 333 12.34 -13.51 4.81
C ARG A 333 12.45 -12.20 5.62
N LEU A 334 11.31 -11.60 5.96
CA LEU A 334 11.29 -10.36 6.73
C LEU A 334 11.69 -10.58 8.19
N TRP A 335 12.41 -9.62 8.75
CA TRP A 335 12.77 -9.56 10.16
C TRP A 335 12.57 -8.16 10.72
N ARG A 336 12.37 -8.04 12.04
CA ARG A 336 12.38 -6.76 12.76
C ARG A 336 12.96 -6.86 14.16
N LEU A 337 13.46 -5.72 14.64
CA LEU A 337 13.91 -5.43 16.00
C LEU A 337 13.26 -4.11 16.46
N ARG A 338 12.83 -4.04 17.72
CA ARG A 338 12.28 -2.80 18.30
C ARG A 338 13.38 -2.04 19.06
N ALA A 339 13.50 -0.73 18.81
CA ALA A 339 14.57 0.13 19.32
C ALA A 339 14.35 0.69 20.74
#